data_AF-A0A1V3WLB2-F1
#
_entry.id   AF-A0A1V3WLB2-F1
#
_cell.length_a   1.000
_cell.length_b   1.000
_cell.length_c   1.000
_cell.angle_alpha   90.00
_cell.angle_beta   90.00
_cell.angle_gamma   90.00
#
_symmetry.space_group_name_H-M   'P 1'
#
loop_
_entity.id
_entity.type
_entity.pdbx_description
1 polymer ?
#
loop_
_entity_poly.entity_id
_entity_poly.type
_entity_poly.pdbx_seq_one_letter_code
_entity_poly.pdbx_strand_id
1 'polypeptide(L)'
;MVGGGAADDLGSPTPEQNAARFAVMFFAGALIYQCRNVLPARWSLVAVSVVVVLACGLLPNYRVIAAVPLAYAIIVSGALISNRRFSLRTDLSYGVYIFAFPIQRLLVIGGLDSTNPFALWGIATLATLPIAALSWFLVEKPALGCKTRFLKGKSADRSRLQYRADAQAALP
;
A
#
# COMPACT_ATOMS: atom_id res chain seq x y z
N MET A 1 -30.81 28.50 10.74
CA MET A 1 -30.28 28.85 12.08
C MET A 1 -28.94 28.11 12.19
N VAL A 2 -27.82 28.65 11.69
CA VAL A 2 -27.00 29.76 12.22
C VAL A 2 -26.80 29.62 13.73
N GLY A 3 -25.55 29.32 14.12
CA GLY A 3 -25.01 29.65 15.43
C GLY A 3 -24.53 28.47 16.27
N GLY A 4 -23.23 28.18 16.19
CA GLY A 4 -22.50 27.34 17.15
C GLY A 4 -21.43 26.50 16.46
N GLY A 5 -20.13 26.78 16.56
CA GLY A 5 -19.43 27.85 17.25
C GLY A 5 -18.04 27.97 16.63
N ALA A 6 -17.64 29.19 16.31
CA ALA A 6 -16.34 29.59 15.77
C ALA A 6 -15.18 29.39 16.78
N ALA A 7 -15.27 28.38 17.65
CA ALA A 7 -14.33 28.11 18.74
C ALA A 7 -13.60 26.76 18.59
N ASP A 8 -14.10 25.83 17.75
CA ASP A 8 -13.48 24.51 17.51
C ASP A 8 -12.58 24.47 16.24
N ASP A 9 -12.60 25.53 15.43
CA ASP A 9 -11.91 25.62 14.13
C ASP A 9 -10.44 26.11 14.21
N LEU A 10 -9.91 26.39 15.41
CA LEU A 10 -8.57 26.98 15.59
C LEU A 10 -7.39 25.97 15.50
N GLY A 11 -7.60 24.81 14.89
CA GLY A 11 -6.48 23.86 14.69
C GLY A 11 -6.79 22.57 13.95
N SER A 12 -8.06 22.22 13.72
CA SER A 12 -8.39 21.03 12.93
C SER A 12 -8.33 21.36 11.43
N PRO A 13 -7.55 20.60 10.63
CA PRO A 13 -7.41 20.90 9.21
C PRO A 13 -8.70 20.62 8.45
N THR A 14 -9.15 21.58 7.64
CA THR A 14 -10.38 21.47 6.86
C THR A 14 -10.29 20.30 5.87
N PRO A 15 -11.42 19.70 5.44
CA PRO A 15 -11.41 18.61 4.45
C PRO A 15 -10.66 18.98 3.16
N GLU A 16 -10.79 20.24 2.72
CA GLU A 16 -10.10 20.80 1.57
C GLU A 16 -8.59 20.84 1.77
N GLN A 17 -8.12 21.25 2.95
CA GLN A 17 -6.70 21.21 3.31
C GLN A 17 -6.17 19.78 3.32
N ASN A 18 -6.95 18.80 3.80
CA ASN A 18 -6.54 17.39 3.79
C ASN A 18 -6.48 16.82 2.36
N ALA A 19 -7.44 17.16 1.50
CA ALA A 19 -7.41 16.78 0.09
C ALA A 19 -6.19 17.37 -0.63
N ALA A 20 -5.91 18.65 -0.42
CA ALA A 20 -4.72 19.31 -0.97
C ALA A 20 -3.42 18.66 -0.47
N ARG A 21 -3.36 18.28 0.82
CA ARG A 21 -2.21 17.56 1.39
C ARG A 21 -1.99 16.20 0.73
N PHE A 22 -3.04 15.40 0.56
CA PHE A 22 -2.94 14.10 -0.11
C PHE A 22 -2.53 14.27 -1.58
N ALA A 23 -3.07 15.28 -2.27
CA ALA A 23 -2.67 15.60 -3.63
C ALA A 23 -1.16 15.93 -3.69
N VAL A 24 -0.66 16.80 -2.81
CA VAL A 24 0.78 17.15 -2.76
C VAL A 24 1.65 15.91 -2.50
N MET A 25 1.28 15.05 -1.55
CA MET A 25 2.03 13.81 -1.26
C MET A 25 2.04 12.86 -2.46
N PHE A 26 0.92 12.72 -3.16
CA PHE A 26 0.80 11.93 -4.38
C PHE A 26 1.66 12.49 -5.52
N PHE A 27 1.56 13.80 -5.78
CA PHE A 27 2.33 14.47 -6.82
C PHE A 27 3.83 14.46 -6.53
N ALA A 28 4.25 14.55 -5.26
CA ALA A 28 5.64 14.42 -4.86
C ALA A 28 6.20 13.04 -5.28
N GLY A 29 5.45 11.97 -5.02
CA GLY A 29 5.81 10.62 -5.48
C GLY A 29 5.83 10.50 -7.01
N ALA A 30 4.84 11.09 -7.69
CA ALA A 30 4.77 11.09 -9.15
C ALA A 30 5.94 11.84 -9.80
N LEU A 31 6.35 12.97 -9.22
CA LEU A 31 7.51 13.76 -9.68
C LEU A 31 8.81 12.95 -9.54
N ILE A 32 9.00 12.27 -8.41
CA ILE A 32 10.17 11.40 -8.20
C ILE A 32 10.18 10.25 -9.21
N TYR A 33 9.02 9.65 -9.48
CA TYR A 33 8.89 8.60 -10.50
C TYR A 33 9.22 9.10 -11.91
N GLN A 34 8.76 10.30 -12.28
CA GLN A 34 9.08 10.94 -13.55
C GLN A 34 10.58 11.24 -13.68
N CYS A 35 11.20 11.70 -12.59
CA CYS A 35 12.63 12.02 -12.53
C CYS A 35 13.53 10.81 -12.23
N ARG A 36 13.00 9.58 -12.18
CA ARG A 36 13.75 8.38 -11.76
C ARG A 36 15.03 8.12 -12.56
N ASN A 37 15.05 8.51 -13.83
CA ASN A 37 16.20 8.27 -14.72
C ASN A 37 17.37 9.21 -14.43
N VAL A 38 17.11 10.33 -13.72
CA VAL A 38 18.10 11.36 -13.38
C VAL A 38 18.53 11.28 -11.91
N LEU A 39 17.70 10.66 -11.05
CA LEU A 39 17.93 10.55 -9.61
C LEU A 39 18.83 9.35 -9.28
N PRO A 40 20.07 9.55 -8.79
CA PRO A 40 20.93 8.46 -8.40
C PRO A 40 20.41 7.81 -7.10
N ALA A 41 20.22 6.50 -7.12
CA ALA A 41 19.74 5.73 -5.97
C ALA A 41 20.91 5.42 -5.02
N ARG A 42 21.18 6.31 -4.06
CA ARG A 42 22.30 6.20 -3.10
C ARG A 42 21.82 6.34 -1.65
N TRP A 43 22.36 5.51 -0.75
CA TRP A 43 22.08 5.59 0.69
C TRP A 43 22.44 6.95 1.31
N SER A 44 23.44 7.64 0.78
CA SER A 44 23.82 8.99 1.24
C SER A 44 22.69 10.02 1.01
N LEU A 45 21.99 9.95 -0.12
CA LEU A 45 20.86 10.84 -0.41
C LEU A 45 19.63 10.47 0.42
N VAL A 46 19.44 9.18 0.72
CA VAL A 46 18.40 8.75 1.69
C VAL A 46 18.68 9.35 3.07
N ALA A 47 19.93 9.27 3.56
CA ALA A 47 20.31 9.85 4.84
C ALA A 47 20.11 11.37 4.88
N VAL A 48 20.52 12.09 3.82
CA VAL A 48 20.28 13.54 3.71
C VAL A 48 18.78 13.85 3.74
N SER A 49 17.96 13.11 2.98
CA SER A 49 16.50 13.29 3.00
C SER A 49 15.89 13.03 4.37
N VAL A 50 16.35 12.02 5.11
CA VAL A 50 15.90 11.75 6.49
C VAL A 50 16.26 12.90 7.43
N VAL A 51 17.49 13.42 7.33
CA VAL A 51 17.92 14.59 8.13
C VAL A 51 17.07 15.82 7.81
N VAL A 52 16.79 16.07 6.53
CA VAL A 52 15.93 17.18 6.09
C VAL A 52 14.50 17.01 6.63
N VAL A 53 13.94 15.81 6.64
CA VAL A 53 12.61 15.53 7.23
C VAL A 53 12.61 15.80 8.74
N LEU A 54 13.63 15.33 9.46
CA LEU A 54 13.75 15.55 10.90
C LEU A 54 13.93 17.03 11.24
N ALA A 55 14.75 17.75 10.48
CA ALA A 55 14.96 19.19 10.63
C ALA A 55 13.68 19.98 10.30
N CYS A 56 12.95 19.57 9.26
CA CYS A 56 11.66 20.17 8.92
C CYS A 56 10.67 20.00 10.06
N GLY A 57 10.65 18.87 10.76
CA GLY A 57 9.74 18.59 11.88
C GLY A 57 9.74 19.60 13.03
N LEU A 58 10.75 20.48 13.10
CA LEU A 58 10.86 21.57 14.07
C LEU A 58 10.13 22.86 13.63
N LEU A 59 9.66 22.94 12.38
CA LEU A 59 8.98 24.10 11.81
C LEU A 59 7.44 23.94 11.83
N PRO A 60 6.67 25.02 12.04
CA PRO A 60 5.20 24.97 12.08
C PRO A 60 4.53 24.53 10.75
N ASN A 61 5.23 24.63 9.61
CA ASN A 61 4.74 24.24 8.28
C ASN A 61 5.51 23.04 7.65
N TYR A 62 6.05 22.17 8.50
CA TYR A 62 6.94 21.08 8.09
C TYR A 62 6.40 20.10 7.05
N ARG A 63 5.07 19.94 6.97
CA ARG A 63 4.43 18.80 6.29
C ARG A 63 4.45 18.87 4.77
N VAL A 64 4.47 20.07 4.20
CA VAL A 64 4.50 20.27 2.73
C VAL A 64 5.94 20.13 2.21
N ILE A 65 6.90 20.71 2.94
CA ILE A 65 8.31 20.70 2.56
C ILE A 65 8.92 19.31 2.80
N ALA A 66 8.53 18.62 3.88
CA ALA A 66 9.01 17.27 4.17
C ALA A 66 8.43 16.21 3.22
N ALA A 67 7.35 16.50 2.47
CA ALA A 67 6.70 15.51 1.61
C ALA A 67 7.63 14.96 0.51
N VAL A 68 8.39 15.83 -0.16
CA VAL A 68 9.29 15.44 -1.25
C VAL A 68 10.51 14.65 -0.73
N PRO A 69 11.25 15.13 0.30
CA PRO A 69 12.35 14.36 0.89
C PRO A 69 11.88 13.03 1.49
N LEU A 70 10.72 13.01 2.17
CA LEU A 70 10.15 11.78 2.72
C LEU A 70 9.80 10.78 1.64
N ALA A 71 9.12 11.22 0.57
CA ALA A 71 8.80 10.36 -0.57
C ALA A 71 10.08 9.81 -1.23
N TYR A 72 11.13 10.62 -1.37
CA TYR A 72 12.42 10.17 -1.91
C TYR A 72 13.06 9.12 -0.99
N ALA A 73 13.11 9.37 0.33
CA ALA A 73 13.67 8.44 1.29
C ALA A 73 12.95 7.09 1.25
N ILE A 74 11.61 7.07 1.18
CA ILE A 74 10.81 5.84 1.13
C ILE A 74 11.03 5.10 -0.20
N ILE A 75 10.91 5.79 -1.34
CA ILE A 75 11.00 5.15 -2.67
C ILE A 75 12.40 4.61 -2.91
N VAL A 76 13.44 5.40 -2.61
CA VAL A 76 14.83 5.02 -2.86
C VAL A 76 15.28 3.94 -1.89
N SER A 77 14.93 4.02 -0.59
CA SER A 77 15.21 2.91 0.33
C SER A 77 14.53 1.60 -0.10
N GLY A 78 13.27 1.66 -0.53
CA GLY A 78 12.57 0.50 -1.09
C GLY A 78 13.27 -0.07 -2.34
N ALA A 79 13.72 0.79 -3.25
CA ALA A 79 14.45 0.38 -4.44
C ALA A 79 15.81 -0.26 -4.13
N LEU A 80 16.55 0.27 -3.14
CA LEU A 80 17.85 -0.29 -2.74
C LEU A 80 17.70 -1.59 -1.91
N ILE A 81 16.66 -1.69 -1.08
CA ILE A 81 16.40 -2.88 -0.25
C ILE A 81 15.80 -4.02 -1.06
N SER A 82 15.21 -3.74 -2.24
CA SER A 82 14.52 -4.70 -3.10
C SER A 82 15.41 -5.89 -3.48
N ASN A 83 15.41 -6.89 -2.61
CA ASN A 83 16.11 -8.14 -2.77
C ASN A 83 15.10 -9.19 -3.16
N ARG A 84 15.43 -9.97 -4.20
CA ARG A 84 14.59 -11.09 -4.68
C ARG A 84 14.27 -12.14 -3.59
N ARG A 85 15.04 -12.17 -2.49
CA ARG A 85 14.83 -13.03 -1.32
C ARG A 85 13.65 -12.60 -0.43
N PHE A 86 13.23 -11.34 -0.48
CA PHE A 86 12.03 -10.85 0.22
C PHE A 86 10.77 -10.95 -0.64
N SER A 87 10.87 -11.51 -1.85
CA SER A 87 9.70 -11.92 -2.62
C SER A 87 9.14 -13.19 -1.99
N LEU A 88 8.32 -13.04 -0.95
CA LEU A 88 7.54 -14.15 -0.45
C LEU A 88 6.68 -14.68 -1.60
N ARG A 89 6.75 -16.00 -1.87
CA ARG A 89 5.86 -16.67 -2.83
C ARG A 89 4.39 -16.69 -2.38
N THR A 90 4.15 -16.23 -1.15
CA THR A 90 2.87 -16.20 -0.46
C THR A 90 2.44 -14.76 -0.34
N ASP A 91 1.24 -14.42 -0.82
CA ASP A 91 0.66 -13.07 -0.71
C ASP A 91 0.09 -12.84 0.70
N LEU A 92 0.94 -12.99 1.71
CA LEU A 92 0.54 -12.73 3.10
C LEU A 92 0.11 -11.27 3.28
N SER A 93 0.71 -10.37 2.50
CA SER A 93 0.37 -8.95 2.44
C SER A 93 -1.11 -8.72 2.17
N TYR A 94 -1.72 -9.52 1.28
CA TYR A 94 -3.13 -9.41 0.97
C TYR A 94 -4.02 -9.75 2.17
N GLY A 95 -3.72 -10.84 2.89
CA GLY A 95 -4.43 -11.20 4.11
C GLY A 95 -4.29 -10.13 5.19
N VAL A 96 -3.09 -9.60 5.39
CA VAL A 96 -2.85 -8.51 6.35
C VAL A 96 -3.64 -7.26 5.98
N TYR A 97 -3.69 -6.90 4.69
CA TYR A 97 -4.44 -5.74 4.20
C TYR A 97 -5.93 -5.82 4.53
N ILE A 98 -6.56 -6.99 4.33
CA ILE A 98 -7.99 -7.17 4.61
C ILE A 98 -8.27 -7.19 6.11
N PHE A 99 -7.44 -7.91 6.88
CA PHE A 99 -7.75 -8.22 8.28
C PHE A 99 -7.20 -7.22 9.31
N ALA A 100 -6.20 -6.40 8.97
CA ALA A 100 -5.57 -5.50 9.94
C ALA A 100 -6.57 -4.50 10.55
N PHE A 101 -7.33 -3.79 9.71
CA PHE A 101 -8.30 -2.79 10.18
C PHE A 101 -9.46 -3.39 11.00
N PRO A 102 -10.17 -4.44 10.55
CA PRO A 102 -11.24 -5.02 11.34
C PRO A 102 -10.73 -5.62 12.66
N ILE A 103 -9.55 -6.24 12.69
CA ILE A 103 -8.96 -6.76 13.93
C ILE A 103 -8.66 -5.61 14.90
N GLN A 104 -8.06 -4.51 14.43
CA GLN A 104 -7.84 -3.33 15.25
C GLN A 104 -9.16 -2.79 15.82
N ARG A 105 -10.23 -2.72 15.02
CA ARG A 105 -11.55 -2.27 15.48
C ARG A 105 -12.16 -3.22 16.52
N LEU A 106 -12.03 -4.53 16.34
CA LEU A 106 -12.49 -5.52 17.30
C LEU A 106 -11.75 -5.42 18.63
N LEU A 107 -10.44 -5.18 18.60
CA LEU A 107 -9.65 -4.97 19.82
C LEU A 107 -10.07 -3.71 20.57
N VAL A 108 -10.28 -2.60 19.85
CA VAL A 108 -10.76 -1.34 20.45
C VAL A 108 -12.14 -1.52 21.09
N ILE A 109 -13.10 -2.13 20.38
CA ILE A 109 -14.45 -2.39 20.90
C ILE A 109 -14.42 -3.42 22.04
N GLY A 110 -13.46 -4.36 22.01
CA GLY A 110 -13.23 -5.35 23.05
C GLY A 110 -12.59 -4.82 24.33
N GLY A 111 -12.42 -3.49 24.47
CA GLY A 111 -11.93 -2.85 25.69
C GLY A 111 -10.44 -2.55 25.72
N LEU A 112 -9.73 -2.64 24.59
CA LEU A 112 -8.33 -2.19 24.47
C LEU A 112 -8.21 -0.73 24.00
N ASP A 113 -9.29 0.03 23.98
CA ASP A 113 -9.32 1.45 23.60
C ASP A 113 -8.35 2.32 24.43
N SER A 114 -8.20 2.00 25.71
CA SER A 114 -7.37 2.72 26.69
C SER A 114 -5.91 2.25 26.69
N THR A 115 -5.58 1.25 25.87
CA THR A 115 -4.23 0.66 25.82
C THR A 115 -3.27 1.56 25.05
N ASN A 116 -1.99 1.57 25.44
CA ASN A 116 -0.96 2.31 24.73
C ASN A 116 -1.01 2.00 23.21
N PRO A 117 -1.00 3.01 22.32
CA PRO A 117 -1.09 2.80 20.86
C PRO A 117 -0.05 1.82 20.30
N PHE A 118 1.16 1.79 20.87
CA PHE A 118 2.20 0.85 20.46
C PHE A 118 1.91 -0.58 20.92
N ALA A 119 1.33 -0.76 22.11
CA ALA A 119 0.91 -2.06 22.58
C ALA A 119 -0.28 -2.56 21.76
N LEU A 120 -1.25 -1.70 21.44
CA LEU A 120 -2.36 -2.05 20.55
C LEU A 120 -1.87 -2.43 19.15
N TRP A 121 -0.89 -1.70 18.60
CA TRP A 121 -0.26 -2.05 17.32
C TRP A 121 0.41 -3.43 17.37
N GLY A 122 1.15 -3.73 18.44
CA GLY A 122 1.80 -5.03 18.62
C GLY A 122 0.80 -6.18 18.73
N ILE A 123 -0.25 -6.01 19.54
CA ILE A 123 -1.32 -7.00 19.72
C ILE A 123 -2.10 -7.20 18.42
N ALA A 124 -2.49 -6.11 17.76
CA ALA A 124 -3.19 -6.17 16.47
C ALA A 124 -2.35 -6.90 15.42
N THR A 125 -1.07 -6.59 15.31
CA THR A 125 -0.15 -7.26 14.38
C THR A 125 -0.05 -8.76 14.69
N LEU A 126 0.11 -9.10 15.97
CA LEU A 126 0.21 -10.50 16.42
C LEU A 126 -1.09 -11.28 16.19
N ALA A 127 -2.25 -10.63 16.26
CA ALA A 127 -3.55 -11.23 15.95
C ALA A 127 -3.82 -11.32 14.45
N THR A 128 -3.41 -10.32 13.66
CA THR A 128 -3.63 -10.27 12.21
C THR A 128 -2.77 -11.27 11.46
N LEU A 129 -1.48 -11.41 11.80
CA LEU A 129 -0.57 -12.32 11.10
C LEU A 129 -1.04 -13.79 11.03
N PRO A 130 -1.47 -14.43 12.13
CA PRO A 130 -1.98 -15.80 12.06
C PRO A 130 -3.28 -15.88 11.27
N ILE A 131 -4.20 -14.94 11.42
CA ILE A 131 -5.47 -14.92 10.66
C ILE A 131 -5.20 -14.74 9.16
N ALA A 132 -4.29 -13.84 8.80
CA ALA A 132 -3.84 -13.65 7.42
C ALA A 132 -3.18 -14.91 6.86
N ALA A 133 -2.33 -15.57 7.65
CA ALA A 133 -1.69 -16.83 7.25
C ALA A 133 -2.72 -17.94 7.04
N LEU A 134 -3.65 -18.13 7.97
CA LEU A 134 -4.74 -19.10 7.85
C LEU A 134 -5.58 -18.82 6.60
N SER A 135 -5.93 -17.57 6.33
CA SER A 135 -6.69 -17.17 5.15
C SER A 135 -5.98 -17.56 3.85
N TRP A 136 -4.66 -17.35 3.76
CA TRP A 136 -3.87 -17.77 2.61
C TRP A 136 -3.93 -19.29 2.39
N PHE A 137 -3.75 -20.08 3.45
CA PHE A 137 -3.76 -21.55 3.34
C PHE A 137 -5.15 -22.12 3.02
N LEU A 138 -6.21 -21.54 3.58
CA LEU A 138 -7.59 -22.03 3.47
C LEU A 138 -8.33 -21.53 2.23
N VAL A 139 -8.09 -20.29 1.79
CA VAL A 139 -8.89 -19.64 0.74
C VAL A 139 -8.05 -19.36 -0.51
N GLU A 140 -6.92 -18.70 -0.34
CA GLU A 140 -6.20 -18.13 -1.46
C GLU A 140 -5.40 -19.16 -2.27
N LYS A 141 -4.67 -20.04 -1.59
CA LYS A 141 -3.91 -21.11 -2.25
C LYS A 141 -4.81 -22.06 -3.07
N PRO A 142 -5.99 -22.50 -2.57
CA PRO A 142 -6.94 -23.27 -3.39
C PRO A 142 -7.52 -22.47 -4.57
N ALA A 143 -7.89 -21.20 -4.35
CA ALA A 143 -8.51 -20.36 -5.39
C ALA A 143 -7.57 -20.11 -6.57
N LEU A 144 -6.28 -19.87 -6.32
CA LEU A 144 -5.25 -19.70 -7.36
C LEU A 144 -5.03 -20.99 -8.17
N GLY A 145 -5.11 -22.15 -7.50
CA GLY A 145 -5.06 -23.45 -8.17
C GLY A 145 -6.24 -23.65 -9.14
N CYS A 146 -7.43 -23.19 -8.76
CA CYS A 146 -8.62 -23.26 -9.59
C CYS A 146 -8.54 -22.30 -10.79
N LYS A 147 -8.11 -21.04 -10.55
CA LYS A 147 -7.88 -20.04 -11.61
C LYS A 147 -6.94 -20.55 -12.70
N THR A 148 -5.83 -21.18 -12.31
CA THR A 148 -4.85 -21.71 -13.26
C THR A 148 -5.46 -22.79 -14.16
N ARG A 149 -6.33 -23.65 -13.60
CA ARG A 149 -7.04 -24.69 -14.36
C ARG A 149 -8.03 -24.09 -15.36
N PHE A 150 -8.81 -23.10 -14.94
CA PHE A 150 -9.78 -22.43 -15.84
C PHE A 150 -9.09 -21.67 -16.98
N LEU A 151 -8.00 -20.95 -16.71
CA LEU A 151 -7.26 -20.21 -17.74
C LEU A 151 -6.58 -21.13 -18.76
N LYS A 152 -6.07 -22.28 -18.31
CA LYS A 152 -5.50 -23.31 -19.21
C LYS A 152 -6.58 -23.92 -20.11
N GLY A 153 -7.77 -24.20 -19.56
CA GLY A 153 -8.92 -24.68 -20.32
C GLY A 153 -9.39 -23.69 -21.40
N LYS A 154 -9.51 -22.40 -21.04
CA LYS A 154 -9.92 -21.34 -21.97
C LYS A 154 -8.92 -21.12 -23.12
N SER A 155 -7.63 -21.25 -22.82
CA SER A 155 -6.57 -21.11 -23.83
C SER A 155 -6.58 -22.29 -24.82
N ALA A 156 -6.79 -23.51 -24.34
CA ALA A 156 -6.87 -24.71 -25.16
C ALA A 156 -8.13 -24.74 -26.05
N ASP A 157 -9.25 -24.24 -25.53
CA ASP A 157 -10.50 -24.12 -26.28
C ASP A 157 -10.37 -23.09 -27.41
N ARG A 158 -9.80 -21.91 -27.10
CA ARG A 158 -9.57 -20.86 -28.09
C ARG A 158 -8.66 -21.31 -29.24
N SER A 159 -7.57 -22.04 -28.94
CA SER A 159 -6.69 -22.58 -29.98
C SER A 159 -7.37 -23.64 -30.85
N ARG A 160 -8.28 -24.45 -30.29
CA ARG A 160 -9.07 -25.42 -31.06
C ARG A 160 -10.08 -24.73 -31.99
N LEU A 161 -10.74 -23.68 -31.51
CA LEU A 161 -11.68 -22.90 -32.33
C LEU A 161 -10.96 -22.20 -33.48
N GLN A 162 -9.78 -21.63 -33.22
CA GLN A 162 -8.93 -21.02 -34.24
C GLN A 162 -8.55 -22.04 -35.34
N TYR A 163 -8.02 -23.21 -34.94
CA TYR A 163 -7.67 -24.27 -35.88
C TYR A 163 -8.85 -24.74 -36.74
N ARG A 164 -10.06 -24.86 -36.16
CA ARG A 164 -11.27 -25.24 -36.90
C ARG A 164 -11.68 -24.17 -37.92
N ALA A 165 -11.58 -22.89 -37.56
CA ALA A 165 -11.86 -21.79 -38.47
C ALA A 165 -10.87 -21.75 -39.64
N ASP A 166 -9.57 -21.94 -39.36
CA ASP A 166 -8.52 -21.99 -40.37
C ASP A 166 -8.70 -23.20 -41.32
N ALA A 167 -9.06 -24.36 -40.78
CA ALA A 167 -9.34 -25.56 -41.58
C ALA A 167 -10.59 -25.42 -42.47
N GLN A 168 -11.61 -24.67 -42.01
CA GLN A 168 -12.79 -24.37 -42.82
C GLN A 168 -12.51 -23.35 -43.93
N ALA A 169 -11.66 -22.35 -43.66
CA ALA A 169 -11.25 -21.37 -44.66
C ALA A 169 -10.33 -21.94 -45.76
N ALA A 170 -9.68 -23.08 -45.50
CA ALA A 170 -8.81 -23.78 -46.44
C ALA A 170 -9.54 -24.79 -47.34
N LEU A 171 -10.85 -25.00 -47.16
CA LEU A 171 -11.64 -25.82 -48.07
C LEU A 171 -12.00 -25.01 -49.33
N PRO A 172 -11.77 -25.55 -50.54
CA PRO A 172 -12.01 -24.85 -51.80
C PRO A 172 -13.49 -24.65 -52.14
#